data_AF-A0AAD5H2Y4-F1
#
_entry.id   AF-A0AAD5H2Y4-F1
#
_cell.length_a   1.000
_cell.length_b   1.000
_cell.length_c   1.000
_cell.angle_alpha   90.00
_cell.angle_beta   90.00
_cell.angle_gamma   90.00
#
_symmetry.space_group_name_H-M   'P 1'
#
loop_
_entity.id
_entity.type
_entity.pdbx_description
1 polymer ?
#
loop_
_entity_poly.entity_id
_entity_poly.type
_entity_poly.pdbx_seq_one_letter_code
_entity_poly.pdbx_strand_id
1 'polypeptide(L)'
;MRATLPSAPGRGCTAALRGRAPFAAPALTARRRQLMPCRASAEAEQLLSAGRAKYDGGDRMGALRLWEQALGTAPTREQRLAALYNAACVHASFGDLELAQIPLKDAIFGGLDFAAALAGEDPRFVKMKASAQVLIQLRKFSERIAAEKARAASSPATPPPFAGSSSSSGGGSSKAGGKGLLGQDMSEVLGTDAESIDSSIGGIIKRVAVLLLALSGLGVALFYLGLKYAFVDSPY
;
A
#
# COMPACT_ATOMS: atom_id res chain seq x y z
N MET A 1 68.41 87.60 -4.82
CA MET A 1 69.07 87.34 -3.51
C MET A 1 68.54 86.01 -2.97
N ARG A 2 69.46 85.14 -2.52
CA ARG A 2 69.27 83.78 -1.94
C ARG A 2 68.19 83.77 -0.84
N ALA A 3 67.44 82.69 -0.60
CA ALA A 3 67.90 81.50 0.14
C ALA A 3 66.81 80.40 0.09
N THR A 4 67.08 79.21 -0.48
CA THR A 4 67.32 77.90 0.17
C THR A 4 66.10 77.12 0.71
N LEU A 5 65.87 75.96 0.06
CA LEU A 5 65.12 74.75 0.46
C LEU A 5 65.67 74.10 1.75
N PRO A 6 64.94 73.17 2.43
CA PRO A 6 64.94 71.72 2.12
C PRO A 6 63.54 71.08 2.35
N SER A 7 63.15 69.82 2.12
CA SER A 7 63.78 68.53 1.83
C SER A 7 62.67 67.54 1.36
N ALA A 8 62.99 66.60 0.48
CA ALA A 8 62.18 65.44 0.07
C ALA A 8 62.31 64.28 1.12
N PRO A 9 61.83 63.00 0.98
CA PRO A 9 61.57 62.18 -0.24
C PRO A 9 60.31 61.26 -0.20
N GLY A 10 59.80 60.78 -1.34
CA GLY A 10 60.05 59.39 -1.82
C GLY A 10 58.74 58.79 -2.39
N ARG A 11 58.64 58.48 -3.70
CA ARG A 11 58.97 57.22 -4.42
C ARG A 11 57.84 56.17 -4.45
N GLY A 12 57.52 55.71 -5.67
CA GLY A 12 56.75 54.49 -6.00
C GLY A 12 55.55 54.80 -6.91
N CYS A 13 55.65 54.90 -8.24
CA CYS A 13 55.90 53.88 -9.27
C CYS A 13 54.85 52.75 -9.37
N THR A 14 54.42 52.51 -10.62
CA THR A 14 53.67 51.36 -11.19
C THR A 14 52.17 51.30 -10.88
N ALA A 15 51.28 50.76 -11.71
CA ALA A 15 51.20 50.44 -13.14
C ALA A 15 49.81 49.79 -13.31
N ALA A 16 49.15 50.06 -14.43
CA ALA A 16 48.24 49.18 -15.17
C ALA A 16 47.23 48.28 -14.43
N LEU A 17 45.95 48.34 -14.84
CA LEU A 17 45.35 47.30 -15.70
C LEU A 17 43.86 47.55 -15.97
N ARG A 18 43.51 47.42 -17.25
CA ARG A 18 42.14 47.26 -17.78
C ARG A 18 41.39 46.15 -17.05
N GLY A 19 40.16 46.44 -16.60
CA GLY A 19 39.20 45.46 -16.09
C GLY A 19 37.84 45.61 -16.77
N ARG A 20 37.48 44.61 -17.55
CA ARG A 20 36.28 44.45 -18.38
C ARG A 20 35.15 43.82 -17.56
N ALA A 21 34.02 44.53 -17.47
CA ALA A 21 32.62 44.10 -17.22
C ALA A 21 32.29 43.18 -16.01
N PRO A 22 31.06 43.24 -15.47
CA PRO A 22 29.99 42.38 -16.01
C PRO A 22 28.64 43.11 -16.14
N PHE A 23 27.97 43.02 -17.29
CA PHE A 23 26.81 42.14 -17.45
C PHE A 23 25.76 42.31 -16.34
N ALA A 24 24.82 43.24 -16.57
CA ALA A 24 23.57 43.30 -15.84
C ALA A 24 22.80 41.99 -16.08
N ALA A 25 22.67 41.20 -15.02
CA ALA A 25 21.87 39.98 -15.03
C ALA A 25 20.39 40.35 -15.20
N PRO A 26 19.64 39.69 -16.11
CA PRO A 26 18.20 39.86 -16.17
C PRO A 26 17.58 39.34 -14.87
N ALA A 27 16.67 40.14 -14.31
CA ALA A 27 15.91 39.83 -13.11
C ALA A 27 15.26 38.45 -13.21
N LEU A 28 15.55 37.62 -12.21
CA LEU A 28 14.97 36.32 -11.95
C LEU A 28 13.44 36.35 -12.08
N THR A 29 12.91 35.85 -13.19
CA THR A 29 11.54 35.34 -13.31
C THR A 29 11.42 34.02 -12.53
N ALA A 30 11.65 34.08 -11.22
CA ALA A 30 11.58 32.95 -10.30
C ALA A 30 10.42 33.15 -9.32
N ARG A 31 9.18 33.28 -9.82
CA ARG A 31 8.01 33.38 -8.94
C ARG A 31 6.72 32.77 -9.52
N ARG A 32 6.81 31.58 -10.12
CA ARG A 32 5.62 30.86 -10.59
C ARG A 32 5.69 29.33 -10.53
N ARG A 33 6.56 28.75 -9.69
CA ARG A 33 6.69 27.27 -9.61
C ARG A 33 6.40 26.64 -8.24
N GLN A 34 6.19 27.42 -7.17
CA GLN A 34 6.06 26.86 -5.81
C GLN A 34 4.63 26.86 -5.23
N LEU A 35 3.64 27.45 -5.90
CA LEU A 35 2.24 27.49 -5.41
C LEU A 35 1.35 26.32 -5.90
N MET A 36 1.85 25.48 -6.82
CA MET A 36 1.05 24.38 -7.39
C MET A 36 0.93 23.12 -6.54
N PRO A 37 1.95 22.63 -5.80
CA PRO A 37 1.80 21.38 -5.05
C PRO A 37 0.78 21.50 -3.91
N CYS A 38 0.69 22.67 -3.26
CA CYS A 38 -0.26 22.88 -2.15
C CYS A 38 -1.72 22.93 -2.62
N ARG A 39 -1.99 23.42 -3.84
CA ARG A 39 -3.35 23.47 -4.40
C ARG A 39 -3.80 22.08 -4.86
N ALA A 40 -2.91 21.34 -5.52
CA ALA A 40 -3.17 19.96 -5.94
C ALA A 40 -3.42 19.03 -4.74
N SER A 41 -2.63 19.18 -3.67
CA SER A 41 -2.85 18.41 -2.43
C SER A 41 -4.17 18.77 -1.74
N ALA A 42 -4.59 20.04 -1.77
CA ALA A 42 -5.86 20.46 -1.19
C ALA A 42 -7.06 19.92 -1.98
N GLU A 43 -6.95 19.87 -3.31
CA GLU A 43 -7.96 19.26 -4.19
C GLU A 43 -8.08 17.75 -3.95
N ALA A 44 -6.94 17.05 -3.84
CA ALA A 44 -6.92 15.62 -3.49
C ALA A 44 -7.59 15.34 -2.13
N GLU A 45 -7.39 16.21 -1.14
CA GLU A 45 -8.00 16.08 0.19
C GLU A 45 -9.52 16.31 0.18
N GLN A 46 -10.00 17.23 -0.65
CA GLN A 46 -11.43 17.41 -0.88
C GLN A 46 -12.05 16.16 -1.54
N LEU A 47 -11.38 15.56 -2.52
CA LEU A 47 -11.85 14.33 -3.15
C LEU A 47 -11.83 13.14 -2.19
N LEU A 48 -10.81 13.03 -1.33
CA LEU A 48 -10.73 12.00 -0.30
C LEU A 48 -11.87 12.09 0.72
N SER A 49 -12.15 13.29 1.23
CA SER A 49 -13.23 13.54 2.19
C SER A 49 -14.61 13.35 1.55
N ALA A 50 -14.82 13.81 0.31
CA ALA A 50 -16.05 13.56 -0.43
C ALA A 50 -16.27 12.06 -0.71
N GLY A 51 -15.21 11.33 -1.08
CA GLY A 51 -15.27 9.88 -1.27
C GLY A 51 -15.62 9.13 0.03
N ARG A 52 -15.06 9.57 1.17
CA ARG A 52 -15.44 9.03 2.48
C ARG A 52 -16.92 9.23 2.78
N ALA A 53 -17.44 10.44 2.59
CA ALA A 53 -18.85 10.72 2.81
C ALA A 53 -19.76 9.80 1.95
N LYS A 54 -19.38 9.54 0.70
CA LYS A 54 -20.11 8.59 -0.16
C LYS A 54 -20.00 7.15 0.33
N TYR A 55 -18.82 6.71 0.77
CA TYR A 55 -18.63 5.36 1.30
C TYR A 55 -19.45 5.12 2.57
N ASP A 56 -19.49 6.12 3.46
CA ASP A 56 -20.28 6.07 4.69
C ASP A 56 -21.79 6.10 4.38
N GLY A 57 -22.19 6.88 3.36
CA GLY A 57 -23.54 6.88 2.79
C GLY A 57 -23.93 5.63 2.00
N GLY A 58 -23.02 4.68 1.79
CA GLY A 58 -23.27 3.40 1.12
C GLY A 58 -23.01 3.41 -0.40
N ASP A 59 -22.70 4.54 -1.02
CA ASP A 59 -22.30 4.63 -2.42
C ASP A 59 -20.81 4.31 -2.59
N ARG A 60 -20.50 3.02 -2.59
CA ARG A 60 -19.11 2.51 -2.64
C ARG A 60 -18.44 2.75 -3.99
N MET A 61 -19.17 2.61 -5.09
CA MET A 61 -18.61 2.86 -6.44
C MET A 61 -18.42 4.36 -6.70
N GLY A 62 -19.32 5.21 -6.21
CA GLY A 62 -19.13 6.66 -6.25
C GLY A 62 -17.95 7.12 -5.41
N ALA A 63 -17.69 6.47 -4.27
CA ALA A 63 -16.50 6.70 -3.46
C ALA A 63 -15.21 6.31 -4.20
N LEU A 64 -15.18 5.12 -4.81
CA LEU A 64 -14.02 4.62 -5.57
C LEU A 64 -13.59 5.59 -6.67
N ARG A 65 -14.54 6.06 -7.48
CA ARG A 65 -14.26 7.03 -8.56
C ARG A 65 -13.63 8.32 -8.04
N LEU A 66 -14.08 8.81 -6.89
CA LEU A 66 -13.51 10.02 -6.27
C LEU A 66 -12.08 9.78 -5.77
N TRP A 67 -11.79 8.60 -5.22
CA TRP A 67 -10.45 8.26 -4.77
C TRP A 67 -9.49 7.99 -5.92
N GLU A 68 -9.95 7.40 -7.02
CA GLU A 68 -9.17 7.28 -8.26
C GLU A 68 -8.87 8.66 -8.87
N GLN A 69 -9.86 9.57 -8.86
CA GLN A 69 -9.64 10.95 -9.27
C GLN A 69 -8.61 11.65 -8.37
N ALA A 70 -8.65 11.41 -7.06
CA ALA A 70 -7.66 11.94 -6.10
C ALA A 70 -6.25 11.40 -6.35
N LEU A 71 -6.11 10.17 -6.85
CA LEU A 71 -4.81 9.61 -7.27
C LEU A 71 -4.27 10.29 -8.53
N GLY A 72 -5.15 10.79 -9.40
CA GLY A 72 -4.78 11.54 -10.61
C GLY A 72 -4.32 12.99 -10.34
N THR A 73 -4.70 13.59 -9.21
CA THR A 73 -4.41 15.00 -8.86
C THR A 73 -3.08 15.19 -8.12
N ALA A 74 -2.07 14.36 -8.39
CA ALA A 74 -0.74 14.41 -7.75
C ALA A 74 -0.79 14.55 -6.21
N PRO A 75 -1.42 13.58 -5.50
CA PRO A 75 -1.61 13.65 -4.05
C PRO A 75 -0.28 13.57 -3.30
N THR A 76 -0.27 14.04 -2.04
CA THR A 76 0.84 13.76 -1.13
C THR A 76 0.96 12.25 -0.89
N ARG A 77 2.12 11.80 -0.40
CA ARG A 77 2.33 10.38 -0.10
C ARG A 77 1.25 9.82 0.82
N GLU A 78 0.91 10.53 1.89
CA GLU A 78 -0.10 10.10 2.86
C GLU A 78 -1.51 10.07 2.25
N GLN A 79 -1.86 11.06 1.43
CA GLN A 79 -3.13 11.10 0.71
C GLN A 79 -3.24 9.97 -0.32
N ARG A 80 -2.13 9.64 -1.00
CA ARG A 80 -2.05 8.50 -1.90
C ARG A 80 -2.28 7.19 -1.15
N LEU A 81 -1.65 7.00 0.02
CA LEU A 81 -1.85 5.82 0.85
C LEU A 81 -3.30 5.69 1.32
N ALA A 82 -3.92 6.80 1.75
CA ALA A 82 -5.32 6.83 2.13
C ALA A 82 -6.23 6.45 0.94
N ALA A 83 -6.02 7.03 -0.24
CA ALA A 83 -6.80 6.71 -1.43
C ALA A 83 -6.68 5.23 -1.83
N LEU A 84 -5.46 4.67 -1.83
CA LEU A 84 -5.21 3.26 -2.17
C LEU A 84 -5.84 2.30 -1.15
N TYR A 85 -5.69 2.57 0.14
CA TYR A 85 -6.34 1.76 1.18
C TYR A 85 -7.86 1.82 1.07
N ASN A 86 -8.41 3.01 0.86
CA ASN A 86 -9.84 3.21 0.73
C ASN A 86 -10.40 2.52 -0.53
N ALA A 87 -9.68 2.56 -1.65
CA ALA A 87 -10.01 1.79 -2.86
C ALA A 87 -10.00 0.27 -2.60
N ALA A 88 -8.98 -0.25 -1.90
CA ALA A 88 -8.93 -1.65 -1.48
C ALA A 88 -10.15 -2.02 -0.61
N CYS A 89 -10.58 -1.13 0.29
CA CYS A 89 -11.77 -1.33 1.12
C CYS A 89 -13.06 -1.43 0.32
N VAL A 90 -13.17 -0.76 -0.83
CA VAL A 90 -14.34 -0.88 -1.71
C VAL A 90 -14.35 -2.23 -2.41
N HIS A 91 -13.25 -2.63 -3.04
CA HIS A 91 -13.15 -3.93 -3.69
C HIS A 91 -13.36 -5.09 -2.69
N ALA A 92 -12.75 -5.00 -1.51
CA ALA A 92 -12.95 -5.96 -0.43
C ALA A 92 -14.41 -6.06 0.03
N SER A 93 -15.16 -4.95 -0.05
CA SER A 93 -16.57 -4.92 0.33
C SER A 93 -17.50 -5.61 -0.68
N PHE A 94 -17.04 -5.80 -1.92
CA PHE A 94 -17.73 -6.59 -2.95
C PHE A 94 -17.34 -8.07 -2.89
N GLY A 95 -16.27 -8.40 -2.16
CA GLY A 95 -15.72 -9.75 -2.11
C GLY A 95 -14.68 -10.03 -3.20
N ASP A 96 -14.33 -9.02 -4.01
CA ASP A 96 -13.33 -9.14 -5.07
C ASP A 96 -11.92 -9.03 -4.49
N LEU A 97 -11.40 -10.17 -4.03
CA LEU A 97 -10.07 -10.23 -3.41
C LEU A 97 -8.96 -9.77 -4.36
N GLU A 98 -8.98 -10.28 -5.60
CA GLU A 98 -7.94 -9.99 -6.60
C GLU A 98 -7.83 -8.50 -6.91
N LEU A 99 -8.98 -7.83 -7.09
CA LEU A 99 -9.01 -6.38 -7.32
C LEU A 99 -8.63 -5.58 -6.06
N ALA A 100 -8.94 -6.10 -4.87
CA ALA A 100 -8.54 -5.44 -3.61
C ALA A 100 -7.03 -5.54 -3.35
N GLN A 101 -6.38 -6.62 -3.77
CA GLN A 101 -4.95 -6.84 -3.59
C GLN A 101 -4.09 -5.84 -4.37
N ILE A 102 -4.52 -5.42 -5.56
CA ILE A 102 -3.77 -4.48 -6.42
C ILE A 102 -3.46 -3.16 -5.70
N PRO A 103 -4.46 -2.34 -5.28
CA PRO A 103 -4.20 -1.09 -4.60
C PRO A 103 -3.60 -1.30 -3.20
N LEU A 104 -3.92 -2.43 -2.53
CA LEU A 104 -3.34 -2.75 -1.23
C LEU A 104 -1.83 -2.99 -1.32
N LYS A 105 -1.38 -3.74 -2.34
CA LYS A 105 0.04 -3.98 -2.60
C LYS A 105 0.77 -2.65 -2.77
N ASP A 106 0.26 -1.77 -3.63
CA ASP A 106 0.85 -0.45 -3.87
C ASP A 106 0.91 0.40 -2.60
N ALA A 107 -0.11 0.32 -1.75
CA ALA A 107 -0.12 1.01 -0.46
C ALA A 107 0.97 0.47 0.49
N ILE A 108 1.14 -0.85 0.60
CA ILE A 108 2.16 -1.48 1.45
C ILE A 108 3.57 -1.14 0.96
N PHE A 109 3.80 -1.16 -0.36
CA PHE A 109 5.05 -0.67 -0.95
C PHE A 109 5.28 0.80 -0.59
N GLY A 110 4.24 1.63 -0.64
CA GLY A 110 4.25 3.02 -0.20
C GLY A 110 4.46 3.23 1.31
N GLY A 111 4.42 2.18 2.13
CA GLY A 111 4.69 2.23 3.57
C GLY A 111 3.45 2.14 4.47
N LEU A 112 2.31 1.71 3.94
CA LEU A 112 1.12 1.44 4.74
C LEU A 112 1.34 0.21 5.63
N ASP A 113 1.08 0.36 6.93
CA ASP A 113 0.85 -0.79 7.82
C ASP A 113 -0.64 -1.15 7.82
N PHE A 114 -0.95 -2.32 7.26
CA PHE A 114 -2.31 -2.79 7.11
C PHE A 114 -2.99 -3.11 8.45
N ALA A 115 -2.22 -3.59 9.44
CA ALA A 115 -2.77 -3.95 10.75
C ALA A 115 -3.20 -2.69 11.52
N ALA A 116 -2.35 -1.67 11.55
CA ALA A 116 -2.67 -0.35 12.13
C ALA A 116 -3.86 0.32 11.41
N ALA A 117 -3.90 0.23 10.07
CA ALA A 117 -5.01 0.78 9.28
C ALA A 117 -6.35 0.09 9.60
N LEU A 118 -6.36 -1.22 9.84
CA LEU A 118 -7.55 -1.96 10.27
C LEU A 118 -7.99 -1.63 11.71
N ALA A 119 -7.05 -1.35 12.60
CA ALA A 119 -7.35 -0.93 13.97
C ALA A 119 -8.02 0.46 14.02
N GLY A 120 -7.96 1.23 12.93
CA GLY A 120 -8.59 2.53 12.82
C GLY A 120 -7.83 3.63 13.56
N GLU A 121 -6.51 3.49 13.69
CA GLU A 121 -5.66 4.49 14.34
C GLU A 121 -5.70 5.83 13.60
N ASP A 122 -5.76 5.79 12.26
CA ASP A 122 -5.82 6.99 11.45
C ASP A 122 -7.25 7.33 10.97
N PRO A 123 -7.72 8.57 11.21
CA PRO A 123 -9.04 9.01 10.75
C PRO A 123 -9.15 9.12 9.23
N ARG A 124 -8.03 8.99 8.50
CA ARG A 124 -7.96 9.01 7.03
C ARG A 124 -8.29 7.68 6.38
N PHE A 125 -8.25 6.59 7.15
CA PHE A 125 -8.64 5.25 6.70
C PHE A 125 -10.11 4.97 7.00
N VAL A 126 -10.79 4.36 6.04
CA VAL A 126 -12.20 4.03 6.14
C VAL A 126 -12.34 2.66 6.80
N LYS A 127 -13.36 2.48 7.66
CA LYS A 127 -13.62 1.16 8.24
C LYS A 127 -13.97 0.16 7.14
N MET A 128 -13.14 -0.87 7.01
CA MET A 128 -13.32 -1.89 5.99
C MET A 128 -14.57 -2.74 6.27
N LYS A 129 -15.56 -2.63 5.39
CA LYS A 129 -16.80 -3.43 5.43
C LYS A 129 -16.67 -4.66 4.53
N ALA A 130 -15.83 -5.61 4.90
CA ALA A 130 -15.58 -6.84 4.13
C ALA A 130 -16.00 -8.10 4.92
N SER A 131 -16.18 -9.22 4.21
CA SER A 131 -16.44 -10.51 4.85
C SER A 131 -15.23 -10.95 5.68
N ALA A 132 -15.46 -11.77 6.72
CA ALA A 132 -14.38 -12.26 7.57
C ALA A 132 -13.32 -13.05 6.78
N GLN A 133 -13.73 -13.80 5.76
CA GLN A 133 -12.83 -14.56 4.89
C GLN A 133 -11.92 -13.64 4.08
N VAL A 134 -12.48 -12.61 3.45
CA VAL A 134 -11.72 -11.62 2.67
C VAL A 134 -10.72 -10.88 3.57
N LEU A 135 -11.13 -10.50 4.78
CA LEU A 135 -10.24 -9.86 5.74
C LEU A 135 -9.05 -10.73 6.15
N ILE A 136 -9.28 -12.04 6.36
CA ILE A 136 -8.20 -12.98 6.70
C ILE A 136 -7.24 -13.13 5.52
N GLN A 137 -7.75 -13.27 4.30
CA GLN A 137 -6.94 -13.37 3.10
C GLN A 137 -6.11 -12.11 2.85
N LEU A 138 -6.71 -10.91 3.01
CA LEU A 138 -5.99 -9.65 2.87
C LEU A 138 -4.93 -9.46 3.96
N ARG A 139 -5.17 -9.93 5.20
CA ARG A 139 -4.16 -9.91 6.26
C ARG A 139 -2.95 -10.78 5.89
N LYS A 140 -3.19 -12.04 5.50
CA LYS A 140 -2.14 -12.95 5.03
C LYS A 140 -1.38 -12.38 3.84
N PHE A 141 -2.10 -11.79 2.89
CA PHE A 141 -1.49 -11.11 1.74
C PHE A 141 -0.59 -9.96 2.18
N SER A 142 -1.05 -9.11 3.11
CA SER A 142 -0.28 -7.98 3.59
C SER A 142 1.03 -8.37 4.28
N GLU A 143 1.01 -9.45 5.06
CA GLU A 143 2.20 -10.02 5.71
C GLU A 143 3.21 -10.54 4.69
N ARG A 144 2.73 -11.23 3.65
CA ARG A 144 3.57 -11.73 2.55
C ARG A 144 4.26 -10.59 1.79
N ILE A 145 3.51 -9.54 1.43
CA ILE A 145 4.07 -8.38 0.72
C ILE A 145 5.05 -7.62 1.62
N ALA A 146 4.77 -7.49 2.91
CA ALA A 146 5.70 -6.87 3.85
C ALA A 146 7.02 -7.67 3.98
N ALA A 147 6.93 -9.00 4.04
CA ALA A 147 8.09 -9.89 4.06
C ALA A 147 8.88 -9.84 2.73
N GLU A 148 8.19 -9.80 1.58
CA GLU A 148 8.82 -9.64 0.26
C GLU A 148 9.55 -8.31 0.15
N LYS A 149 8.93 -7.21 0.59
CA LYS A 149 9.56 -5.88 0.65
C LYS A 149 10.79 -5.88 1.55
N ALA A 150 10.73 -6.55 2.70
CA ALA A 150 11.88 -6.69 3.61
C ALA A 150 13.00 -7.54 2.98
N ARG A 151 12.66 -8.60 2.25
CA ARG A 151 13.63 -9.44 1.51
C ARG A 151 14.27 -8.69 0.35
N ALA A 152 13.50 -7.93 -0.41
CA ALA A 152 14.00 -7.08 -1.49
C ALA A 152 14.92 -5.98 -0.96
N ALA A 153 14.66 -5.47 0.25
CA ALA A 153 15.54 -4.50 0.92
C ALA A 153 16.82 -5.13 1.49
N SER A 154 16.82 -6.43 1.82
CA SER A 154 17.96 -7.13 2.41
C SER A 154 18.82 -7.92 1.41
N SER A 155 18.36 -8.12 0.17
CA SER A 155 19.17 -8.71 -0.90
C SER A 155 20.17 -7.68 -1.46
N PRO A 156 21.50 -7.87 -1.27
CA PRO A 156 22.50 -7.04 -1.92
C PRO A 156 22.45 -7.27 -3.43
N ALA A 157 22.38 -6.18 -4.20
CA ALA A 157 22.44 -6.19 -5.66
C ALA A 157 23.66 -6.98 -6.14
N THR A 158 23.46 -8.22 -6.59
CA THR A 158 24.49 -8.96 -7.30
C THR A 158 24.58 -8.33 -8.70
N PRO A 159 25.73 -7.76 -9.10
CA PRO A 159 25.84 -7.13 -10.41
C PRO A 159 25.60 -8.19 -11.51
N PRO A 160 24.95 -7.82 -12.64
CA PRO A 160 24.71 -8.75 -13.74
C PRO A 160 26.06 -9.23 -14.31
N PRO A 161 26.22 -10.53 -14.61
CA PRO A 161 27.41 -11.02 -15.28
C PRO A 161 27.35 -10.60 -16.75
N PHE A 162 27.84 -9.41 -17.08
CA PHE A 162 28.04 -9.02 -18.47
C PHE A 162 29.41 -9.50 -18.96
N ALA A 163 29.33 -10.48 -19.87
CA ALA A 163 30.20 -10.77 -21.00
C ALA A 163 31.69 -11.05 -20.76
N GLY A 164 32.09 -12.30 -21.07
CA GLY A 164 33.46 -12.58 -21.50
C GLY A 164 33.92 -14.03 -21.41
N SER A 165 33.42 -14.93 -22.25
CA SER A 165 34.30 -15.88 -22.96
C SER A 165 33.58 -16.56 -24.13
N SER A 166 34.12 -16.30 -25.32
CA SER A 166 33.93 -17.13 -26.50
C SER A 166 34.87 -18.34 -26.40
N SER A 167 34.32 -19.55 -26.36
CA SER A 167 35.02 -20.71 -26.92
C SER A 167 34.04 -21.81 -27.32
N SER A 168 34.12 -22.13 -28.60
CA SER A 168 33.54 -23.27 -29.29
C SER A 168 33.80 -24.62 -28.61
N SER A 169 32.82 -25.53 -28.76
CA SER A 169 32.96 -26.95 -29.17
C SER A 169 32.10 -27.88 -28.33
N GLY A 170 31.51 -28.88 -29.01
CA GLY A 170 30.96 -30.08 -28.37
C GLY A 170 29.48 -30.29 -28.65
N GLY A 171 29.18 -30.94 -29.77
CA GLY A 171 27.89 -31.59 -29.97
C GLY A 171 27.68 -32.70 -28.95
N GLY A 172 26.45 -32.82 -28.46
CA GLY A 172 26.02 -33.88 -27.56
C GLY A 172 24.50 -33.91 -27.47
N SER A 173 23.91 -34.90 -28.14
CA SER A 173 22.48 -35.20 -28.09
C SER A 173 22.07 -35.61 -26.68
N SER A 174 21.10 -34.91 -26.09
CA SER A 174 20.35 -35.38 -24.92
C SER A 174 19.04 -34.60 -24.82
N LYS A 175 17.97 -35.25 -25.29
CA LYS A 175 16.64 -35.31 -24.70
C LYS A 175 16.07 -33.99 -24.13
N ALA A 176 15.08 -33.47 -24.86
CA ALA A 176 14.15 -32.42 -24.44
C ALA A 176 13.75 -32.56 -22.96
N GLY A 177 14.21 -31.59 -22.17
CA GLY A 177 13.95 -31.45 -20.75
C GLY A 177 14.27 -30.03 -20.34
N GLY A 178 13.79 -29.05 -21.12
CA GLY A 178 13.84 -27.64 -20.79
C GLY A 178 12.94 -27.36 -19.58
N LYS A 179 13.39 -27.78 -18.40
CA LYS A 179 12.80 -27.44 -17.12
C LYS A 179 13.29 -26.04 -16.78
N GLY A 180 12.61 -25.06 -17.37
CA GLY A 180 12.83 -23.66 -17.05
C GLY A 180 12.61 -23.42 -15.55
N LEU A 181 13.51 -22.63 -14.97
CA LEU A 181 13.51 -22.16 -13.58
C LEU A 181 12.22 -21.39 -13.19
N LEU A 182 11.32 -21.15 -14.15
CA LEU A 182 10.00 -20.52 -13.96
C LEU A 182 8.87 -21.54 -13.72
N GLY A 183 9.11 -22.83 -13.93
CA GLY A 183 8.07 -23.87 -13.84
C GLY A 183 7.96 -24.56 -12.48
N GLN A 184 9.01 -24.54 -11.66
CA GLN A 184 9.01 -25.19 -10.33
C GLN A 184 8.33 -24.35 -9.25
N ASP A 185 8.45 -23.01 -9.31
CA ASP A 185 7.80 -22.11 -8.34
C ASP A 185 6.27 -22.07 -8.52
N MET A 186 5.75 -22.21 -9.73
CA MET A 186 4.30 -22.13 -9.97
C MET A 186 3.54 -23.40 -9.52
N SER A 187 4.22 -24.56 -9.42
CA SER A 187 3.61 -25.78 -8.87
C SER A 187 3.48 -25.75 -7.35
N GLU A 188 4.31 -24.97 -6.64
CA GLU A 188 4.18 -24.76 -5.19
C GLU A 188 3.15 -23.66 -4.87
N VAL A 189 3.00 -22.67 -5.78
CA VAL A 189 2.01 -21.57 -5.71
C VAL A 189 0.56 -22.03 -5.91
N LEU A 190 0.30 -23.15 -6.58
CA LEU A 190 -1.05 -23.75 -6.68
C LEU A 190 -1.25 -24.95 -5.76
N GLY A 191 -0.18 -25.49 -5.17
CA GLY A 191 -0.22 -26.64 -4.25
C GLY A 191 -0.49 -26.27 -2.78
N THR A 192 -0.30 -25.01 -2.40
CA THR A 192 -0.51 -24.53 -1.02
C THR A 192 -1.88 -23.87 -0.80
N ASP A 193 -2.91 -24.30 -1.55
CA ASP A 193 -4.28 -23.80 -1.42
C ASP A 193 -5.25 -24.76 -0.69
N ALA A 194 -4.76 -25.86 -0.11
CA ALA A 194 -5.60 -26.79 0.67
C ALA A 194 -5.35 -26.80 2.19
N GLU A 195 -4.23 -26.25 2.68
CA GLU A 195 -3.71 -26.65 4.01
C GLU A 195 -3.54 -25.52 5.04
N SER A 196 -4.12 -24.32 4.83
CA SER A 196 -3.97 -23.25 5.84
C SER A 196 -5.16 -22.32 6.04
N ILE A 197 -6.33 -22.66 5.51
CA ILE A 197 -7.56 -22.26 6.19
C ILE A 197 -7.67 -23.24 7.36
N ASP A 198 -7.89 -22.75 8.57
CA ASP A 198 -8.38 -23.59 9.67
C ASP A 198 -9.84 -24.02 9.35
N SER A 199 -9.96 -24.81 8.27
CA SER A 199 -11.00 -25.75 7.97
C SER A 199 -10.61 -27.09 8.61
N SER A 200 -9.88 -27.07 9.74
CA SER A 200 -9.68 -28.26 10.53
C SER A 200 -11.06 -28.83 10.79
N ILE A 201 -11.25 -30.08 10.39
CA ILE A 201 -12.46 -30.85 10.63
C ILE A 201 -12.89 -30.70 12.10
N GLY A 202 -11.92 -30.55 13.03
CA GLY A 202 -12.18 -30.27 14.45
C GLY A 202 -12.83 -28.92 14.76
N GLY A 203 -12.48 -27.84 14.06
CA GLY A 203 -13.07 -26.51 14.27
C GLY A 203 -14.51 -26.43 13.77
N ILE A 204 -14.78 -27.05 12.62
CA ILE A 204 -16.14 -27.18 12.05
C ILE A 204 -17.00 -28.08 12.95
N ILE A 205 -16.48 -29.24 13.37
CA ILE A 205 -17.18 -30.14 14.31
C ILE A 205 -17.51 -29.42 15.62
N LYS A 206 -16.58 -28.62 16.16
CA LYS A 206 -16.84 -27.87 17.40
C LYS A 206 -17.97 -26.86 17.24
N ARG A 207 -18.01 -26.12 16.13
CA ARG A 207 -19.09 -25.16 15.84
C ARG A 207 -20.43 -25.87 15.64
N VAL A 208 -20.46 -26.97 14.90
CA VAL A 208 -21.68 -27.77 14.67
C VAL A 208 -22.16 -28.44 15.96
N ALA A 209 -21.27 -28.97 16.79
CA ALA A 209 -21.62 -29.58 18.08
C ALA A 209 -22.23 -28.56 19.05
N VAL A 210 -21.67 -27.35 19.13
CA VAL A 210 -22.26 -26.26 19.92
C VAL A 210 -23.64 -25.87 19.39
N LEU A 211 -23.80 -25.80 18.08
CA LEU A 211 -25.07 -25.42 17.44
C LEU A 211 -26.15 -26.48 17.64
N LEU A 212 -25.79 -27.77 17.55
CA LEU A 212 -26.68 -28.89 17.85
C LEU A 212 -27.06 -28.94 19.33
N LEU A 213 -26.11 -28.71 20.25
CA LEU A 213 -26.42 -28.63 21.68
C LEU A 213 -27.36 -27.47 22.01
N ALA A 214 -27.13 -26.30 21.41
CA ALA A 214 -28.00 -25.14 21.59
C ALA A 214 -29.41 -25.38 21.04
N LEU A 215 -29.52 -25.93 19.82
CA LEU A 215 -30.82 -26.21 19.20
C LEU A 215 -31.58 -27.35 19.90
N SER A 216 -30.89 -28.40 20.32
CA SER A 216 -31.52 -29.48 21.10
C SER A 216 -31.94 -29.01 22.48
N GLY A 217 -31.12 -28.24 23.19
CA GLY A 217 -31.49 -27.65 24.48
C GLY A 217 -32.68 -26.69 24.36
N LEU A 218 -32.68 -25.82 23.36
CA LEU A 218 -33.80 -24.91 23.08
C LEU A 218 -35.06 -25.68 22.69
N GLY A 219 -34.92 -26.72 21.86
CA GLY A 219 -36.01 -27.60 21.46
C GLY A 219 -36.63 -28.35 22.64
N VAL A 220 -35.82 -28.90 23.54
CA VAL A 220 -36.30 -29.59 24.75
C VAL A 220 -36.97 -28.60 25.71
N ALA A 221 -36.43 -27.40 25.88
CA ALA A 221 -37.04 -26.36 26.70
C ALA A 221 -38.40 -25.92 26.14
N LEU A 222 -38.49 -25.67 24.83
CA LEU A 222 -39.74 -25.33 24.14
C LEU A 222 -40.74 -26.48 24.14
N PHE A 223 -40.28 -27.73 24.08
CA PHE A 223 -41.12 -28.91 24.18
C PHE A 223 -41.71 -29.06 25.58
N TYR A 224 -40.93 -28.89 26.64
CA TYR A 224 -41.43 -28.90 28.01
C TYR A 224 -42.36 -27.72 28.31
N LEU A 225 -42.04 -26.54 27.79
CA LEU A 225 -42.93 -25.39 27.89
C LEU A 225 -44.23 -25.64 27.12
N GLY A 226 -44.13 -26.20 25.92
CA GLY A 226 -45.28 -26.60 25.09
C GLY A 226 -46.16 -27.66 25.76
N LEU A 227 -45.58 -28.69 26.37
CA LEU A 227 -46.31 -29.68 27.17
C LEU A 227 -46.99 -29.02 28.38
N LYS A 228 -46.28 -28.14 29.09
CA LYS A 228 -46.84 -27.44 30.25
C LYS A 228 -47.99 -26.51 29.86
N TYR A 229 -47.95 -25.89 28.68
CA TYR A 229 -49.03 -25.03 28.17
C TYR A 229 -50.15 -25.80 27.48
N ALA A 230 -49.87 -26.95 26.84
CA ALA A 230 -50.86 -27.79 26.18
C ALA A 230 -51.66 -28.67 27.15
N PHE A 231 -51.10 -28.99 28.32
CA PHE A 231 -51.74 -29.80 29.37
C PHE A 231 -51.97 -29.00 30.67
N VAL A 232 -52.31 -27.71 30.58
CA VAL A 232 -52.71 -26.90 31.75
C VAL A 232 -53.97 -27.44 32.43
N ASP A 233 -54.85 -28.12 31.69
CA ASP A 233 -56.14 -28.64 32.18
C ASP A 233 -56.20 -30.18 32.20
N SER A 234 -55.14 -30.88 32.59
CA SER A 234 -55.22 -32.33 32.87
C SER A 234 -55.43 -32.58 34.36
N PRO A 235 -56.64 -33.00 34.81
CA PRO A 235 -56.95 -33.27 36.21
C PRO A 235 -56.50 -34.68 36.67
N TYR A 236 -55.27 -35.07 36.32
CA TYR A 236 -54.63 -36.30 36.80
C TYR A 236 -53.22 -36.02 37.31
#